data_AF-A0A928LAK0-F1
#
_entry.id   AF-A0A928LAK0-F1
#
_cell.length_a   1.000
_cell.length_b   1.000
_cell.length_c   1.000
_cell.angle_alpha   90.00
_cell.angle_beta   90.00
_cell.angle_gamma   90.00
#
_symmetry.space_group_name_H-M   'P 1'
#
loop_
_entity.id
_entity.type
_entity.pdbx_description
1 polymer ?
#
loop_
_entity_poly.entity_id
_entity_poly.type
_entity_poly.pdbx_seq_one_letter_code
_entity_poly.pdbx_strand_id
1 'polypeptide(L)'
;MSDASFVSADTNKIAEFEEKSPEVISEFDAIKQEFKRINSELLSTWEGAGANAYKYETDNILEKVGSVEDVLKAINESVVKDIRSTYSSFDEEMGTFNMNPYSEEGE
;
A
#
# COMPACT_ATOMS: atom_id res chain seq x y z
N MET A 1 -16.00 18.97 36.93
CA MET A 1 -16.27 17.84 36.04
C MET A 1 -15.45 18.12 34.80
N SER A 2 -14.41 17.32 34.55
CA SER A 2 -13.53 17.52 33.41
C SER A 2 -14.32 17.32 32.13
N ASP A 3 -14.29 18.32 31.24
CA ASP A 3 -14.66 18.18 29.83
C ASP A 3 -13.93 16.96 29.27
N ALA A 4 -14.63 15.83 29.19
CA ALA A 4 -14.18 14.71 28.39
C ALA A 4 -14.40 15.12 26.93
N SER A 5 -13.47 15.92 26.38
CA SER A 5 -13.46 16.23 24.96
C SER A 5 -13.36 14.91 24.20
N PHE A 6 -14.34 14.64 23.34
CA PHE A 6 -14.31 13.51 22.42
C PHE A 6 -13.00 13.55 21.62
N VAL A 7 -12.18 12.49 21.73
CA VAL A 7 -10.94 12.35 20.97
C VAL A 7 -11.21 11.35 19.85
N SER A 8 -11.46 11.87 18.65
CA SER A 8 -11.51 11.05 17.43
C SER A 8 -10.12 10.49 17.13
N ALA A 9 -10.03 9.24 16.70
CA ALA A 9 -8.77 8.64 16.32
C ALA A 9 -8.18 9.36 15.10
N ASP A 10 -6.97 9.92 15.22
CA ASP A 10 -6.27 10.56 14.11
C ASP A 10 -5.82 9.51 13.09
N THR A 11 -6.65 9.28 12.07
CA THR A 11 -6.40 8.35 10.97
C THR A 11 -5.81 9.04 9.74
N ASN A 12 -5.46 10.33 9.81
CA ASN A 12 -4.98 11.10 8.66
C ASN A 12 -3.74 10.49 8.02
N LYS A 13 -2.81 9.96 8.83
CA LYS A 13 -1.60 9.29 8.31
C LYS A 13 -1.91 8.00 7.55
N ILE A 14 -2.97 7.29 7.93
CA ILE A 14 -3.42 6.07 7.25
C ILE A 14 -4.09 6.45 5.93
N ALA A 15 -4.91 7.50 5.95
CA ALA A 15 -5.54 8.04 4.74
C ALA A 15 -4.51 8.58 3.73
N GLU A 16 -3.51 9.33 4.20
CA GLU A 16 -2.40 9.81 3.35
C GLU A 16 -1.60 8.66 2.74
N PHE A 17 -1.37 7.58 3.50
CA PHE A 17 -0.68 6.40 2.99
C PHE A 17 -1.51 5.72 1.90
N GLU A 18 -2.81 5.50 2.13
CA GLU A 18 -3.72 4.93 1.12
C GLU A 18 -3.78 5.79 -0.15
N GLU A 19 -3.83 7.12 -0.02
CA GLU A 19 -3.89 8.05 -1.14
C GLU A 19 -2.61 8.04 -2.00
N LYS A 20 -1.44 8.03 -1.37
CA LYS A 20 -0.13 8.07 -2.06
C LYS A 20 0.29 6.74 -2.65
N SER A 21 -0.26 5.65 -2.15
CA SER A 21 0.21 4.32 -2.52
C SER A 21 -0.03 3.91 -3.97
N PRO A 22 -1.18 4.21 -4.60
CA PRO A 22 -1.38 3.98 -6.03
C PRO A 22 -0.34 4.70 -6.90
N GLU A 23 0.04 5.92 -6.52
CA GLU A 23 1.07 6.70 -7.21
C GLU A 23 2.43 5.99 -7.12
N VAL A 24 2.84 5.61 -5.91
CA VAL A 24 4.11 4.90 -5.68
C VAL A 24 4.15 3.55 -6.41
N ILE A 25 3.04 2.79 -6.43
CA ILE A 25 2.93 1.54 -7.18
C ILE A 25 3.09 1.79 -8.69
N SER A 26 2.45 2.83 -9.21
CA SER A 26 2.53 3.19 -10.62
C SER A 26 3.94 3.64 -11.01
N GLU A 27 4.61 4.43 -10.18
CA GLU A 27 6.00 4.85 -10.40
C GLU A 27 6.94 3.64 -10.42
N PHE A 28 6.77 2.72 -9.47
CA PHE A 28 7.55 1.49 -9.42
C PHE A 28 7.37 0.62 -10.67
N ASP A 29 6.12 0.46 -11.13
CA ASP A 29 5.81 -0.24 -12.38
C ASP A 29 6.46 0.44 -13.59
N ALA A 30 6.45 1.76 -13.67
CA ALA A 30 7.10 2.50 -14.74
C ALA A 30 8.62 2.27 -14.75
N ILE A 31 9.28 2.32 -13.58
CA ILE A 31 10.71 2.04 -13.45
C ILE A 31 11.04 0.61 -13.91
N LYS A 32 10.22 -0.37 -13.51
CA LYS A 32 10.37 -1.77 -13.92
C LYS A 32 10.28 -1.94 -15.43
N GLN A 33 9.34 -1.26 -16.09
CA GLN A 33 9.21 -1.30 -17.55
C GLN A 33 10.41 -0.65 -18.25
N GLU A 34 10.89 0.48 -17.73
CA GLU A 34 12.05 1.16 -18.31
C GLU A 34 13.34 0.33 -18.13
N PHE A 35 13.51 -0.33 -16.98
CA PHE A 35 14.59 -1.27 -16.75
C PHE A 35 14.55 -2.43 -17.76
N LYS A 36 13.37 -3.03 -18.00
CA LYS A 36 13.20 -4.06 -19.05
C LYS A 36 13.58 -3.55 -20.42
N ARG A 37 13.13 -2.34 -20.78
CA ARG A 37 13.39 -1.72 -22.08
C ARG A 37 14.90 -1.53 -22.31
N ILE A 38 15.59 -0.90 -21.35
CA ILE A 38 17.03 -0.65 -21.42
C ILE A 38 17.81 -1.96 -21.55
N ASN A 39 17.49 -2.97 -20.74
CA ASN A 39 18.20 -4.26 -20.78
C ASN A 39 17.95 -5.01 -22.09
N SER A 40 16.72 -4.96 -22.62
CA SER A 40 16.39 -5.55 -23.92
C SER A 40 17.16 -4.88 -25.06
N GLU A 41 17.29 -3.55 -25.02
CA GLU A 41 18.04 -2.78 -26.01
C GLU A 41 19.54 -3.11 -25.95
N LEU A 42 20.11 -3.16 -24.75
CA LEU A 42 21.51 -3.52 -24.54
C LEU A 42 21.82 -4.95 -25.03
N LEU A 43 21.00 -5.92 -24.64
CA LEU A 43 21.20 -7.34 -24.99
C LEU A 43 20.87 -7.65 -26.45
N SER A 44 20.20 -6.75 -27.17
CA SER A 44 19.97 -6.91 -28.62
C SER A 44 21.23 -6.74 -29.46
N THR A 45 22.24 -6.05 -28.91
CA THR A 45 23.51 -5.75 -29.60
C THR A 45 24.72 -6.40 -28.94
N TRP A 46 24.59 -6.85 -27.69
CA TRP A 46 25.66 -7.46 -26.92
C TRP A 46 25.46 -8.98 -26.79
N GLU A 47 26.42 -9.74 -27.34
CA GLU A 47 26.42 -11.21 -27.29
C GLU A 47 27.65 -11.77 -26.54
N GLY A 48 27.56 -13.04 -26.14
CA GLY A 48 28.64 -13.80 -25.52
C GLY A 48 28.46 -14.06 -24.02
N ALA A 49 29.48 -14.65 -23.38
CA ALA A 49 29.39 -15.09 -21.99
C ALA A 49 29.08 -13.93 -21.01
N GLY A 50 29.59 -12.74 -21.26
CA GLY A 50 29.29 -11.55 -20.46
C GLY A 50 27.83 -11.11 -20.56
N ALA A 51 27.26 -11.12 -21.77
CA ALA A 51 25.85 -10.82 -21.99
C ALA A 51 24.93 -11.84 -21.29
N ASN A 52 25.30 -13.12 -21.32
CA ASN A 52 24.55 -14.17 -20.64
C ASN A 52 24.56 -14.00 -19.11
N ALA A 53 25.73 -13.69 -18.52
CA ALA A 53 25.84 -13.43 -17.08
C ALA A 53 25.06 -12.17 -16.68
N TYR A 54 25.15 -11.11 -17.48
CA TYR A 54 24.37 -9.89 -17.27
C TYR A 54 22.86 -10.17 -17.32
N LYS A 55 22.40 -10.89 -18.35
CA LYS A 55 21.00 -11.27 -18.50
C LYS A 55 20.49 -12.03 -17.27
N TYR A 56 21.27 -13.00 -16.79
CA TYR A 56 20.93 -13.76 -15.58
C TYR A 56 20.71 -12.85 -14.36
N GLU A 57 21.60 -11.89 -14.13
CA GLU A 57 21.44 -10.94 -13.03
C GLU A 57 20.23 -10.01 -13.23
N THR A 58 19.99 -9.53 -14.47
CA THR A 58 18.83 -8.68 -14.74
C THR A 58 17.49 -9.42 -14.58
N ASP A 59 17.44 -10.71 -14.95
CA ASP A 59 16.27 -11.56 -14.77
C ASP A 59 16.01 -11.79 -13.27
N ASN A 60 17.05 -12.08 -12.49
CA ASN A 60 16.96 -12.21 -11.02
C ASN A 60 16.48 -10.92 -10.34
N ILE A 61 16.93 -9.75 -10.80
CA ILE A 61 16.46 -8.45 -10.30
C ILE A 61 14.97 -8.29 -10.60
N LEU A 62 14.54 -8.56 -11.83
CA LEU A 62 13.14 -8.44 -12.25
C LEU A 62 12.20 -9.39 -11.48
N GLU A 63 12.65 -10.60 -11.17
CA GLU A 63 11.92 -11.55 -10.33
C GLU A 63 11.70 -10.99 -8.92
N LYS A 64 12.77 -10.55 -8.26
CA LYS A 64 12.71 -9.99 -6.90
C LYS A 64 11.88 -8.71 -6.82
N VAL A 65 12.00 -7.85 -7.83
CA VAL A 65 11.23 -6.60 -7.96
C VAL A 65 9.75 -6.90 -8.07
N GLY A 66 9.35 -7.93 -8.83
CA GLY A 66 7.96 -8.38 -8.91
C GLY A 66 7.39 -8.77 -7.54
N SER A 67 8.15 -9.54 -6.75
CA SER A 67 7.71 -9.92 -5.39
C SER A 67 7.52 -8.71 -4.46
N VAL A 68 8.31 -7.65 -4.59
CA VAL A 68 8.16 -6.42 -3.78
C VAL A 68 6.89 -5.66 -4.16
N GLU A 69 6.57 -5.57 -5.45
CA GLU A 69 5.35 -4.96 -5.96
C GLU A 69 4.09 -5.66 -5.40
N ASP A 70 4.09 -7.00 -5.42
CA ASP A 70 2.98 -7.81 -4.89
C ASP A 70 2.77 -7.58 -3.39
N VAL A 71 3.86 -7.47 -2.62
CA VAL A 71 3.80 -7.15 -1.18
C VAL A 71 3.25 -5.75 -0.95
N LEU A 72 3.68 -4.75 -1.72
CA LEU A 72 3.20 -3.38 -1.60
C LEU A 72 1.70 -3.27 -1.94
N LYS A 73 1.24 -3.98 -2.97
CA LYS A 73 -0.19 -4.10 -3.32
C LYS A 73 -0.97 -4.78 -2.21
N ALA A 74 -0.49 -5.91 -1.68
CA ALA A 74 -1.17 -6.64 -0.60
C ALA A 74 -1.32 -5.80 0.70
N ILE A 75 -0.28 -5.05 1.07
CA ILE A 75 -0.34 -4.14 2.22
C ILE A 75 -1.39 -3.05 2.00
N ASN A 76 -1.48 -2.51 0.79
CA ASN A 76 -2.46 -1.46 0.46
C ASN A 76 -3.89 -1.94 0.43
N GLU A 77 -4.13 -2.98 -0.38
CA GLU A 77 -5.47 -3.39 -0.76
C GLU A 77 -6.17 -4.17 0.36
N SER A 78 -5.41 -4.81 1.26
CA SER A 78 -5.94 -5.49 2.44
C SER A 78 -5.64 -4.69 3.70
N VAL A 79 -4.40 -4.71 4.19
CA VAL A 79 -4.11 -4.31 5.58
C VAL A 79 -4.48 -2.86 5.89
N VAL A 80 -4.05 -1.91 5.05
CA VAL A 80 -4.29 -0.47 5.30
C VAL A 80 -5.76 -0.12 5.16
N LYS A 81 -6.42 -0.65 4.13
CA LYS A 81 -7.84 -0.43 3.88
C LYS A 81 -8.72 -1.04 4.97
N ASP A 82 -8.38 -2.25 5.42
CA ASP A 82 -9.08 -2.96 6.50
C ASP A 82 -8.93 -2.20 7.84
N ILE A 83 -7.72 -1.72 8.15
CA ILE A 83 -7.46 -0.89 9.33
C ILE A 83 -8.30 0.39 9.26
N ARG A 84 -8.26 1.13 8.15
CA ARG A 84 -9.03 2.38 8.01
C ARG A 84 -10.54 2.13 8.16
N SER A 85 -11.06 1.10 7.51
CA SER A 85 -12.47 0.72 7.59
C SER A 85 -12.87 0.39 9.04
N THR A 86 -12.07 -0.45 9.72
CA THR A 86 -12.33 -0.84 11.11
C THR A 86 -12.34 0.36 12.05
N TYR A 87 -11.35 1.26 11.94
CA TYR A 87 -11.30 2.47 12.77
C TYR A 87 -12.46 3.42 12.48
N SER A 88 -12.87 3.55 11.21
CA SER A 88 -14.00 4.42 10.83
C SER A 88 -15.32 3.88 11.37
N SER A 89 -15.57 2.57 11.24
CA SER A 89 -16.75 1.91 11.81
C SER A 89 -16.80 2.02 13.33
N PHE A 90 -15.65 1.83 14.01
CA PHE A 90 -15.58 1.97 15.46
C PHE A 90 -15.86 3.41 15.93
N ASP A 91 -15.35 4.42 15.21
CA ASP A 91 -15.63 5.84 15.52
C ASP A 91 -17.12 6.18 15.31
N GLU A 92 -17.75 5.65 14.26
CA GLU A 92 -19.18 5.83 13.97
C GLU A 92 -20.08 5.13 15.02
N GLU A 93 -19.74 3.90 15.41
CA GLU A 93 -20.43 3.16 16.47
C GLU A 93 -20.31 3.88 17.82
N MET A 94 -19.11 4.31 18.21
CA MET A 94 -18.93 5.06 19.45
C MET A 94 -19.59 6.43 19.42
N GLY A 95 -19.58 7.13 18.28
CA GLY A 95 -20.30 8.39 18.10
C GLY A 95 -21.81 8.21 18.28
N THR A 96 -22.36 7.14 17.69
CA THR A 96 -23.78 6.77 17.82
C THR A 96 -24.14 6.41 19.26
N PHE A 97 -23.33 5.57 19.91
CA PHE A 97 -23.51 5.20 21.32
C PHE A 97 -23.45 6.41 22.25
N ASN A 98 -22.48 7.31 22.06
CA ASN A 98 -22.33 8.51 22.88
C ASN A 98 -23.46 9.53 22.67
N MET A 99 -24.09 9.56 21.49
CA MET A 99 -25.26 10.41 21.23
C MET A 99 -26.53 9.88 21.91
N ASN A 100 -26.62 8.58 22.21
CA ASN A 100 -27.79 7.98 22.84
C ASN A 100 -27.42 6.85 23.83
N PRO A 101 -26.71 7.16 24.93
CA PRO A 101 -26.09 6.14 25.80
C PRO A 101 -27.07 5.26 26.58
N TYR A 102 -28.38 5.57 26.53
CA TYR A 102 -29.44 4.87 27.27
C TYR A 102 -30.52 4.25 26.38
N SER A 103 -30.36 4.23 25.05
CA SER A 103 -31.41 3.70 24.17
C SER A 103 -31.60 2.17 24.24
N GLU A 104 -30.72 1.44 24.92
CA GLU A 104 -30.85 -0.01 25.15
C GLU A 104 -31.19 -0.42 26.60
N GLU A 105 -31.20 0.50 27.57
CA GLU A 105 -31.60 0.20 28.97
C GLU A 105 -33.13 0.34 29.22
N GLY A 106 -33.93 0.32 28.15
CA GLY A 106 -35.35 0.63 28.18
C GLY A 106 -36.26 -0.40 27.50
N GLU A 107 -36.00 -1.70 27.64
CA GLU A 107 -37.02 -2.77 27.58
C GLU A 107 -36.79 -3.83 28.67
#